data_AF-A0A345JSM5-F1
#
_entry.id   AF-A0A345JSM5-F1
#
_cell.length_a   1.000
_cell.length_b   1.000
_cell.length_c   1.000
_cell.angle_alpha   90.00
_cell.angle_beta   90.00
_cell.angle_gamma   90.00
#
_symmetry.space_group_name_H-M   'P 1'
#
loop_
_entity.id
_entity.type
_entity.pdbx_description
1 polymer ?
#
loop_
_entity_poly.entity_id
_entity_poly.type
_entity_poly.pdbx_seq_one_letter_code
_entity_poly.pdbx_strand_id
1 'polypeptide(L)'
;MKKYISTYLLITVTFFSFILVGCTSKSEKLNELEQNQQQVQKEMTVLEKEADEAKQRAQKYEKLTDKYKNLLEKKEQELNQLKAAYVKLNNKDEALAAKKAIQEKLIKAAQDSINLQKRLKRYTEKANIYKEKSQQLDEKAKQTQESVEKTTQEIKEIKKEIGAEQGQTQ
;
A
#
# COMPACT_ATOMS: atom_id res chain seq x y z
N MET A 1 21.95 -9.95 -10.15
CA MET A 1 21.33 -11.14 -9.54
C MET A 1 20.81 -10.80 -8.16
N LYS A 2 19.48 -10.86 -7.97
CA LYS A 2 18.74 -11.24 -6.74
C LYS A 2 17.25 -10.97 -7.02
N LYS A 3 16.63 -11.95 -7.67
CA LYS A 3 15.18 -12.08 -7.80
C LYS A 3 14.69 -12.69 -6.48
N TYR A 4 14.10 -11.88 -5.61
CA TYR A 4 13.27 -12.35 -4.51
C TYR A 4 11.94 -11.61 -4.60
N ILE A 5 11.25 -11.81 -5.72
CA ILE A 5 9.82 -11.52 -5.80
C ILE A 5 9.14 -12.63 -5.00
N SER A 6 8.97 -12.32 -3.71
CA SER A 6 7.89 -12.76 -2.84
C SER A 6 7.21 -14.08 -3.25
N THR A 7 7.87 -15.19 -2.90
CA THR A 7 7.29 -16.55 -2.90
C THR A 7 6.08 -16.68 -1.94
N TYR A 8 5.74 -15.62 -1.20
CA TYR A 8 4.61 -15.59 -0.26
C TYR A 8 3.29 -15.07 -0.87
N LEU A 9 3.29 -14.64 -2.14
CA LEU A 9 2.08 -14.19 -2.84
C LEU A 9 1.45 -15.28 -3.74
N LEU A 10 1.93 -16.52 -3.61
CA LEU A 10 1.49 -17.68 -4.40
C LEU A 10 0.72 -18.72 -3.56
N ILE A 11 0.23 -18.31 -2.38
CA ILE A 11 -0.57 -19.13 -1.48
C ILE A 11 -1.82 -18.31 -1.15
N THR A 12 -3.01 -18.82 -1.49
CA THR A 12 -4.38 -18.34 -1.22
C THR A 12 -5.26 -17.87 -2.40
N VAL A 13 -4.96 -18.26 -3.64
CA VAL A 13 -5.99 -18.30 -4.73
C VAL A 13 -6.13 -19.72 -5.27
N THR A 14 -6.30 -20.67 -4.35
CA THR A 14 -6.50 -22.09 -4.66
C THR A 14 -7.56 -22.69 -3.76
N PHE A 15 -8.71 -22.02 -3.58
CA PHE A 15 -9.86 -22.60 -2.88
C PHE A 15 -11.23 -22.14 -3.40
N PHE A 16 -11.38 -21.96 -4.71
CA PHE A 16 -12.71 -22.00 -5.34
C PHE A 16 -12.72 -23.03 -6.47
N SER A 17 -12.20 -24.21 -6.17
CA SER A 17 -12.62 -25.43 -6.86
C SER A 17 -14.08 -25.64 -6.51
N PHE A 18 -14.96 -25.18 -7.38
CA PHE A 18 -16.34 -25.62 -7.50
C PHE A 18 -16.39 -27.13 -7.20
N ILE A 19 -17.06 -27.49 -6.11
CA ILE A 19 -17.34 -28.89 -5.79
C ILE A 19 -18.21 -29.43 -6.92
N LEU A 20 -17.60 -30.30 -7.72
CA LEU A 20 -18.26 -31.21 -8.64
C LEU A 20 -19.16 -32.15 -7.83
N VAL A 21 -20.46 -32.03 -8.08
CA VAL A 21 -21.41 -33.13 -8.33
C VAL A 21 -21.17 -34.39 -7.49
N GLY A 22 -21.65 -34.37 -6.26
CA GLY A 22 -21.97 -35.56 -5.46
C GLY A 22 -23.23 -35.25 -4.65
N CYS A 23 -24.14 -36.22 -4.50
CA CYS A 23 -25.40 -36.11 -3.78
C CYS A 23 -25.22 -35.60 -2.33
N THR A 24 -25.10 -34.29 -2.15
CA THR A 24 -25.31 -33.63 -0.87
C THR A 24 -26.76 -33.15 -0.85
N SER A 25 -27.44 -33.37 0.27
CA SER A 25 -28.82 -32.87 0.40
C SER A 25 -28.81 -31.34 0.28
N LYS A 26 -29.89 -30.73 -0.24
CA LYS A 26 -30.01 -29.26 -0.30
C LYS A 26 -29.74 -28.60 1.05
N SER A 27 -30.01 -29.30 2.15
CA SER A 27 -29.71 -28.89 3.53
C SER A 27 -28.22 -28.89 3.87
N GLU A 28 -27.43 -29.86 3.40
CA GLU A 28 -25.97 -29.89 3.63
C GLU A 28 -25.28 -28.78 2.86
N LYS A 29 -25.64 -28.60 1.58
CA LYS A 29 -25.14 -27.49 0.76
C LYS A 29 -25.48 -26.13 1.37
N LEU A 30 -26.68 -25.98 1.94
CA LEU A 30 -27.09 -24.77 2.63
C LEU A 30 -26.19 -24.46 3.84
N ASN A 31 -25.94 -25.46 4.69
CA ASN A 31 -25.06 -25.30 5.86
C ASN A 31 -23.64 -24.91 5.45
N GLU A 32 -23.07 -25.54 4.41
CA GLU A 32 -21.74 -25.20 3.90
C GLU A 32 -21.67 -23.76 3.39
N LEU A 33 -22.67 -23.31 2.62
CA LEU A 33 -22.72 -21.94 2.10
C LEU A 33 -22.87 -20.91 3.22
N GLU A 34 -23.69 -21.18 4.24
CA GLU A 34 -23.86 -20.28 5.39
C GLU A 34 -22.57 -20.18 6.23
N GLN A 35 -21.87 -21.29 6.46
CA GLN A 35 -20.58 -21.28 7.15
C GLN A 35 -19.50 -20.53 6.36
N ASN A 36 -19.40 -20.80 5.05
CA ASN A 36 -18.47 -20.10 4.17
C ASN A 36 -18.76 -18.59 4.14
N GLN A 37 -20.03 -18.19 4.07
CA GLN A 37 -20.42 -16.79 4.08
C GLN A 37 -19.95 -16.07 5.37
N GLN A 38 -20.14 -16.70 6.53
CA GLN A 38 -19.68 -16.13 7.81
C GLN A 38 -18.17 -16.01 7.88
N GLN A 39 -17.43 -16.99 7.35
CA GLN A 39 -15.96 -16.92 7.29
C GLN A 39 -15.52 -15.77 6.39
N VAL A 40 -16.07 -15.67 5.19
CA VAL A 40 -15.69 -14.64 4.21
C VAL A 40 -16.00 -13.22 4.73
N GLN A 41 -17.11 -13.02 5.46
CA GLN A 41 -17.40 -11.73 6.09
C GLN A 41 -16.35 -11.32 7.14
N LYS A 42 -15.82 -12.27 7.91
CA LYS A 42 -14.72 -12.01 8.85
C LYS A 42 -13.44 -11.62 8.10
N GLU A 43 -13.12 -12.34 7.03
CA GLU A 43 -11.95 -12.03 6.19
C GLU A 43 -12.06 -10.64 5.55
N MET A 44 -13.26 -10.26 5.11
CA MET A 44 -13.53 -8.93 4.54
C MET A 44 -13.26 -7.80 5.55
N THR A 45 -13.70 -7.96 6.80
CA THR A 45 -13.44 -6.98 7.86
C THR A 45 -11.94 -6.81 8.11
N VAL A 46 -11.17 -7.90 8.01
CA VAL A 46 -9.71 -7.86 8.13
C VAL A 46 -9.07 -7.13 6.94
N LEU A 47 -9.52 -7.42 5.72
CA LEU A 47 -9.03 -6.77 4.51
C LEU A 47 -9.26 -5.26 4.52
N GLU A 48 -10.46 -4.81 4.90
CA GLU A 48 -10.79 -3.39 5.03
C GLU A 48 -9.87 -2.69 6.05
N LYS A 49 -9.66 -3.31 7.21
CA LYS A 49 -8.74 -2.79 8.22
C LYS A 49 -7.31 -2.69 7.69
N GLU A 50 -6.81 -3.72 6.99
CA GLU A 50 -5.48 -3.69 6.40
C GLU A 50 -5.35 -2.62 5.30
N ALA A 51 -6.40 -2.39 4.53
CA ALA A 51 -6.44 -1.34 3.50
C ALA A 51 -6.34 0.04 4.13
N ASP A 52 -7.11 0.29 5.19
CA ASP A 52 -7.06 1.54 5.95
C ASP A 52 -5.68 1.77 6.58
N GLU A 53 -5.08 0.75 7.19
CA GLU A 53 -3.72 0.83 7.73
C GLU A 53 -2.69 1.15 6.63
N ALA A 54 -2.81 0.53 5.45
CA ALA A 54 -1.95 0.81 4.32
C ALA A 54 -2.12 2.26 3.84
N LYS A 55 -3.36 2.75 3.74
CA LYS A 55 -3.69 4.13 3.37
C LYS A 55 -3.11 5.15 4.35
N GLN A 56 -3.24 4.91 5.66
CA GLN A 56 -2.65 5.76 6.69
C GLN A 56 -1.12 5.79 6.60
N ARG A 57 -0.47 4.64 6.33
CA ARG A 57 0.97 4.57 6.11
C ARG A 57 1.40 5.32 4.84
N ALA A 58 0.65 5.19 3.75
CA ALA A 58 0.89 5.94 2.51
C ALA A 58 0.88 7.45 2.79
N GLN A 59 -0.19 7.96 3.42
CA GLN A 59 -0.32 9.37 3.78
C GLN A 59 0.83 9.86 4.68
N LYS A 60 1.25 9.04 5.65
CA LYS A 60 2.41 9.36 6.50
C LYS A 60 3.69 9.54 5.68
N TYR A 61 3.93 8.65 4.71
CA TYR A 61 5.11 8.73 3.85
C TYR A 61 5.01 9.84 2.79
N GLU A 62 3.81 10.19 2.32
CA GLU A 62 3.58 11.37 1.47
C GLU A 62 3.96 12.65 2.23
N LYS A 63 3.48 12.82 3.47
CA LYS A 63 3.87 13.98 4.31
C LYS A 63 5.38 14.06 4.55
N LEU A 64 6.05 12.92 4.71
CA LEU A 64 7.51 12.88 4.82
C LEU A 64 8.18 13.26 3.50
N THR A 65 7.68 12.74 2.37
CA THR A 65 8.14 13.11 1.02
C THR A 65 8.08 14.63 0.84
N ASP A 66 6.95 15.26 1.13
CA ASP A 66 6.78 16.71 1.02
C ASP A 66 7.73 17.48 1.93
N LYS A 67 7.90 17.02 3.18
CA LYS A 67 8.86 17.61 4.11
C LYS A 67 10.29 17.57 3.53
N TYR A 68 10.73 16.43 3.00
CA TYR A 68 12.08 16.30 2.46
C TYR A 68 12.26 17.04 1.14
N LYS A 69 11.22 17.17 0.31
CA LYS A 69 11.22 18.02 -0.88
C LYS A 69 11.45 19.49 -0.50
N ASN A 70 10.69 20.00 0.46
CA ASN A 70 10.84 21.37 0.95
C ASN A 70 12.22 21.63 1.60
N LEU A 71 12.77 20.64 2.32
CA LEU A 71 14.13 20.74 2.88
C LEU A 71 15.19 20.77 1.78
N LEU A 72 14.99 20.01 0.70
CA LEU A 72 15.90 19.99 -0.44
C LEU A 72 15.91 21.35 -1.15
N GLU A 73 14.74 21.91 -1.45
CA GLU A 73 14.60 23.23 -2.09
C GLU A 73 15.29 24.33 -1.26
N LYS A 74 15.10 24.33 0.07
CA LYS A 74 15.80 25.26 0.97
C LYS A 74 17.33 25.07 0.92
N LYS A 75 17.80 23.84 0.86
CA LYS A 75 19.25 23.55 0.76
C LYS A 75 19.85 23.94 -0.59
N GLU A 76 19.10 23.82 -1.67
CA GLU A 76 19.52 24.31 -2.99
C GLU A 76 19.66 25.84 -3.00
N GLN A 77 18.75 26.56 -2.34
CA GLN A 77 18.87 28.01 -2.16
C GLN A 77 20.12 28.39 -1.35
N GLU A 78 20.38 27.71 -0.23
CA GLU A 78 21.59 27.92 0.59
C GLU A 78 22.87 27.64 -0.21
N LEU A 79 22.90 26.55 -0.99
CA LEU A 79 24.02 26.23 -1.88
C LEU A 79 24.27 27.33 -2.91
N ASN A 80 23.22 27.88 -3.52
CA ASN A 80 23.34 28.95 -4.49
C ASN A 80 23.87 30.25 -3.86
N GLN A 81 23.45 30.58 -2.63
CA GLN A 81 23.97 31.71 -1.87
C GLN A 81 25.46 31.53 -1.53
N LEU A 82 25.84 30.34 -1.06
CA LEU A 82 27.25 30.02 -0.75
C LEU A 82 28.13 30.07 -2.00
N LYS A 83 27.65 29.57 -3.15
CA LYS A 83 28.37 29.66 -4.43
C LYS A 83 28.56 31.12 -4.85
N ALA A 84 27.52 31.94 -4.75
CA ALA A 84 27.61 33.37 -5.05
C ALA A 84 28.60 34.08 -4.11
N ALA A 85 28.59 33.76 -2.82
CA ALA A 85 29.54 34.31 -1.85
C ALA A 85 30.99 33.88 -2.15
N TYR A 86 31.20 32.62 -2.54
CA TYR A 86 32.51 32.11 -2.93
C TYR A 86 33.09 32.87 -4.13
N VAL A 87 32.28 33.14 -5.16
CA VAL A 87 32.70 33.84 -6.38
C VAL A 87 32.99 35.32 -6.12
N LYS A 88 32.30 35.96 -5.15
CA LYS A 88 32.51 37.37 -4.80
C LYS A 88 33.79 37.63 -4.00
N LEU A 89 34.46 36.61 -3.46
CA LEU A 89 35.71 36.77 -2.73
C LEU A 89 36.90 36.93 -3.70
N ASN A 90 37.56 38.10 -3.65
CA ASN A 90 38.76 38.40 -4.44
C ASN A 90 40.02 37.75 -3.83
N ASN A 91 41.06 37.41 -4.60
CA ASN A 91 42.18 36.54 -4.18
C ASN A 91 43.23 37.19 -3.23
N LYS A 92 42.85 38.12 -2.35
CA LYS A 92 43.75 38.65 -1.30
C LYS A 92 43.87 37.65 -0.13
N ASP A 93 44.94 37.71 0.66
CA ASP A 93 45.21 36.71 1.73
C ASP A 93 44.10 36.59 2.79
N GLU A 94 43.47 37.71 3.19
CA GLU A 94 42.29 37.69 4.10
C GLU A 94 41.09 36.96 3.49
N ALA A 95 40.98 36.95 2.17
CA ALA A 95 39.93 36.24 1.47
C ALA A 95 40.23 34.75 1.30
N LEU A 96 41.49 34.30 1.43
CA LEU A 96 41.84 32.88 1.31
C LEU A 96 41.23 32.04 2.46
N ALA A 97 41.30 32.54 3.69
CA ALA A 97 40.69 31.89 4.85
C ALA A 97 39.15 31.85 4.73
N ALA A 98 38.54 32.97 4.32
CA ALA A 98 37.10 33.04 4.06
C ALA A 98 36.66 32.10 2.93
N LYS A 99 37.47 31.98 1.86
CA LYS A 99 37.20 31.10 0.72
C LYS A 99 37.26 29.63 1.13
N LYS A 100 38.24 29.22 1.96
CA LYS A 100 38.29 27.88 2.54
C LYS A 100 37.06 27.58 3.41
N ALA A 101 36.67 28.50 4.29
CA ALA A 101 35.49 28.32 5.13
C ALA A 101 34.19 28.17 4.32
N ILE A 102 34.03 28.93 3.22
CA ILE A 102 32.88 28.78 2.33
C ILE A 102 32.95 27.45 1.56
N GLN A 103 34.14 27.02 1.14
CA GLN A 103 34.34 25.74 0.46
C GLN A 103 33.95 24.55 1.36
N GLU A 104 34.32 24.57 2.63
CA GLU A 104 33.89 23.55 3.60
C GLU A 104 32.37 23.54 3.77
N LYS A 105 31.73 24.72 3.88
CA LYS A 105 30.26 24.84 3.93
C LYS A 105 29.60 24.29 2.66
N LEU A 106 30.18 24.55 1.48
CA LEU A 106 29.68 24.02 0.20
C LEU A 106 29.76 22.49 0.16
N ILE A 107 30.87 21.90 0.60
CA ILE A 107 31.03 20.44 0.65
C ILE A 107 30.00 19.83 1.61
N LYS A 108 29.86 20.40 2.81
CA LYS A 108 28.88 19.93 3.80
C LYS A 108 27.45 20.05 3.28
N ALA A 109 27.09 21.19 2.69
CA ALA A 109 25.77 21.40 2.12
C ALA A 109 25.47 20.45 0.93
N ALA A 110 26.48 20.13 0.11
CA ALA A 110 26.35 19.15 -0.97
C ALA A 110 26.13 17.73 -0.41
N GLN A 111 26.88 17.33 0.63
CA GLN A 111 26.67 16.05 1.32
C GLN A 111 25.28 15.95 1.95
N ASP A 112 24.83 17.02 2.61
CA ASP A 112 23.49 17.12 3.19
C ASP A 112 22.41 17.00 2.10
N SER A 113 22.58 17.67 0.96
CA SER A 113 21.67 17.57 -0.18
C SER A 113 21.55 16.12 -0.70
N ILE A 114 22.67 15.42 -0.89
CA ILE A 114 22.67 14.01 -1.28
C ILE A 114 21.91 13.15 -0.26
N ASN A 115 22.11 13.41 1.03
CA ASN A 115 21.41 12.68 2.10
C ASN A 115 19.91 12.95 2.09
N LEU A 116 19.49 14.20 1.84
CA LEU A 116 18.10 14.59 1.70
C LEU A 116 17.46 13.94 0.46
N GLN A 117 18.14 13.93 -0.69
CA GLN A 117 17.67 13.25 -1.90
C GLN A 117 17.48 11.75 -1.68
N LYS A 118 18.42 11.08 -0.99
CA LYS A 118 18.28 9.66 -0.63
C LYS A 118 17.09 9.42 0.29
N ARG A 119 16.83 10.31 1.26
CA ARG A 119 15.64 10.22 2.14
C ARG A 119 14.35 10.47 1.35
N LEU A 120 14.32 11.50 0.51
CA LEU A 120 13.19 11.82 -0.36
C LEU A 120 12.82 10.60 -1.21
N LYS A 121 13.77 10.05 -1.97
CA LYS A 121 13.56 8.85 -2.81
C LYS A 121 12.97 7.69 -2.00
N ARG A 122 13.54 7.38 -0.83
CA ARG A 122 13.05 6.29 0.01
C ARG A 122 11.62 6.50 0.50
N TYR A 123 11.25 7.72 0.87
CA TYR A 123 9.89 8.00 1.35
C TYR A 123 8.87 8.07 0.21
N THR A 124 9.26 8.56 -0.97
CA THR A 124 8.43 8.48 -2.17
C THR A 124 8.15 7.02 -2.54
N GLU A 125 9.17 6.17 -2.55
CA GLU A 125 9.02 4.75 -2.84
C GLU A 125 8.11 4.06 -1.82
N LYS A 126 8.30 4.33 -0.51
CA LYS A 126 7.41 3.78 0.53
C LYS A 126 5.98 4.27 0.39
N ALA A 127 5.76 5.55 0.09
CA ALA A 127 4.41 6.09 -0.14
C ALA A 127 3.72 5.34 -1.27
N ASN A 128 4.40 5.17 -2.40
CA ASN A 128 3.88 4.44 -3.56
C ASN A 128 3.56 2.98 -3.25
N ILE A 129 4.47 2.27 -2.57
CA ILE A 129 4.26 0.86 -2.16
C ILE A 129 3.00 0.72 -1.30
N TYR A 130 2.81 1.59 -0.32
CA TYR A 130 1.65 1.51 0.56
C TYR A 130 0.35 1.97 -0.12
N LYS A 131 0.45 2.89 -1.08
CA LYS A 131 -0.69 3.31 -1.91
C LYS A 131 -1.15 2.17 -2.82
N GLU A 132 -0.21 1.50 -3.50
CA GLU A 132 -0.50 0.32 -4.31
C GLU A 132 -1.07 -0.82 -3.46
N LYS A 133 -0.47 -1.09 -2.28
CA LYS A 133 -1.00 -2.10 -1.34
C LYS A 133 -2.44 -1.78 -0.92
N SER A 134 -2.76 -0.52 -0.59
CA SER A 134 -4.13 -0.11 -0.24
C SER A 134 -5.09 -0.37 -1.39
N GLN A 135 -4.72 -0.01 -2.62
CA GLN A 135 -5.55 -0.22 -3.80
C GLN A 135 -5.82 -1.71 -4.07
N GLN A 136 -4.80 -2.56 -3.96
CA GLN A 136 -4.96 -4.01 -4.13
C GLN A 136 -5.87 -4.61 -3.05
N LEU A 137 -5.77 -4.13 -1.81
CA LEU A 137 -6.66 -4.59 -0.73
C LEU A 137 -8.09 -4.11 -0.92
N ASP A 138 -8.30 -2.87 -1.36
CA ASP A 138 -9.62 -2.34 -1.69
C ASP A 138 -10.27 -3.13 -2.85
N GLU A 139 -9.51 -3.46 -3.89
CA GLU A 139 -9.98 -4.28 -5.00
C GLU A 139 -10.33 -5.71 -4.55
N LYS A 140 -9.48 -6.31 -3.70
CA LYS A 140 -9.75 -7.63 -3.13
C LYS A 140 -11.02 -7.61 -2.26
N ALA A 141 -11.19 -6.58 -1.43
CA ALA A 141 -12.38 -6.42 -0.60
C ALA A 141 -13.65 -6.30 -1.45
N LYS A 142 -13.62 -5.55 -2.57
CA LYS A 142 -14.74 -5.47 -3.52
C LYS A 142 -15.08 -6.81 -4.15
N GLN A 143 -14.08 -7.56 -4.63
CA GLN A 143 -14.30 -8.89 -5.19
C GLN A 143 -14.88 -9.85 -4.16
N THR A 144 -14.39 -9.78 -2.91
CA THR A 144 -14.92 -10.56 -1.80
C THR A 144 -16.39 -10.19 -1.50
N GLN A 145 -16.72 -8.90 -1.46
CA GLN A 145 -18.08 -8.42 -1.26
C GLN A 145 -19.04 -8.93 -2.36
N GLU A 146 -18.64 -8.84 -3.63
CA GLU A 146 -19.42 -9.39 -4.76
C GLU A 146 -19.65 -10.90 -4.62
N SER A 147 -18.65 -11.65 -4.16
CA SER A 147 -18.79 -13.09 -3.90
C SER A 147 -19.77 -13.36 -2.76
N VAL A 148 -19.74 -12.57 -1.68
CA VAL A 148 -20.69 -12.70 -0.55
C VAL A 148 -22.11 -12.42 -1.02
N GLU A 149 -22.31 -11.41 -1.85
CA GLU A 149 -23.64 -11.10 -2.41
C GLU A 149 -24.17 -12.24 -3.28
N LYS A 150 -23.32 -12.82 -4.13
CA LYS A 150 -23.70 -13.99 -4.94
C LYS A 150 -24.06 -15.20 -4.06
N THR A 151 -23.22 -15.54 -3.08
CA THR A 151 -23.51 -16.62 -2.12
C THR A 151 -24.81 -16.35 -1.34
N THR A 152 -25.09 -15.09 -1.01
CA THR A 152 -26.36 -14.71 -0.36
C THR A 152 -27.57 -15.00 -1.25
N GLN A 153 -27.46 -14.73 -2.55
CA GLN A 153 -28.52 -15.02 -3.52
C GLN A 153 -28.73 -16.53 -3.66
N GLU A 154 -27.66 -17.31 -3.79
CA GLU A 154 -27.73 -18.79 -3.87
C GLU A 154 -28.38 -19.39 -2.61
N ILE A 155 -28.01 -18.92 -1.41
CA ILE A 155 -28.65 -19.33 -0.15
C ILE A 155 -30.17 -19.03 -0.17
N LYS A 156 -30.57 -17.84 -0.64
CA LYS A 156 -32.00 -17.46 -0.74
C LYS A 156 -32.76 -18.36 -1.70
N GLU A 157 -32.17 -18.74 -2.83
CA GLU A 157 -32.77 -19.65 -3.81
C GLU A 157 -32.95 -21.05 -3.24
N ILE A 158 -31.91 -21.63 -2.63
CA ILE A 158 -31.97 -22.95 -2.00
C ILE A 158 -33.03 -22.99 -0.89
N LYS A 159 -33.13 -21.94 -0.05
CA LYS A 159 -34.16 -21.84 0.98
C LYS A 159 -35.58 -21.82 0.40
N LYS A 160 -35.80 -21.13 -0.72
CA LYS A 160 -37.10 -21.13 -1.41
C LYS A 160 -37.46 -22.50 -1.96
N GLU A 161 -36.49 -23.19 -2.58
CA GLU A 161 -36.71 -24.53 -3.13
C GLU A 161 -37.08 -25.56 -2.04
N ILE A 162 -36.35 -25.56 -0.92
CA ILE A 162 -36.65 -26.43 0.23
C ILE A 162 -38.07 -26.16 0.77
N GLY A 163 -38.45 -24.89 0.91
CA GLY A 163 -39.79 -24.52 1.39
C GLY A 163 -40.91 -24.90 0.41
N ALA A 164 -40.66 -24.85 -0.89
CA ALA A 164 -41.63 -25.26 -1.92
C ALA A 164 -41.82 -26.79 -1.94
N GLU A 165 -40.75 -27.57 -1.75
CA GLU A 165 -40.82 -29.04 -1.67
C GLU A 165 -41.59 -29.53 -0.42
N GLN A 166 -41.47 -28.83 0.71
CA GLN A 166 -42.24 -29.12 1.92
C GLN A 166 -43.74 -28.76 1.81
N GLY A 167 -44.10 -27.81 0.94
CA GLY A 167 -45.50 -27.42 0.70
C GLY A 167 -46.25 -28.30 -0.30
N GLN A 168 -45.55 -29.09 -1.12
CA GLN A 168 -46.14 -30.03 -2.08
C GLN A 168 -46.35 -31.44 -1.53
N THR A 169 -45.94 -31.70 -0.29
CA THR A 169 -46.05 -33.01 0.39
C THR A 169 -47.21 -33.06 1.41
N GLN A 170 -48.06 -32.04 1.46
CA GLN A 170 -49.35 -32.01 2.18
C GLN A 170 -50.52 -32.09 1.20
#